data_AF-A0A420A4N8-F1
#
_entry.id   AF-A0A420A4N8-F1
#
_cell.length_a   1.000
_cell.length_b   1.000
_cell.length_c   1.000
_cell.angle_alpha   90.00
_cell.angle_beta   90.00
_cell.angle_gamma   90.00
#
_symmetry.space_group_name_H-M   'P 1'
#
loop_
_entity.id
_entity.type
_entity.pdbx_description
1 polymer ?
#
loop_
_entity_poly.entity_id
_entity_poly.type
_entity_poly.pdbx_seq_one_letter_code
_entity_poly.pdbx_strand_id
1 'polypeptide(L)'
;MTDRDLMAALQAENARLIALLDAHGIEWRLPPQTVNLPKTVGFSRMSTDEKVTLFRKLFRGRTDVYPVRWESKTTGKSGYTPACANEWRAGVCEKPRIKCGDCGNRLLIPLSDAVIYDHLAGGQTVGVYPLLEDDTCHFLAVDLDEAEWRDDARAFVLSCHELGVPVALEISRSGQGAHAWIFFSAKVSARDARRLGTAIISHTCSRTRQGAVRLVERWR
;
A
#
# COMPACT_ATOMS: atom_id res chain seq x y z
N MET A 1 -35.25 6.97 14.24
CA MET A 1 -34.46 8.22 14.22
C MET A 1 -33.69 8.25 12.93
N THR A 2 -33.97 9.20 12.04
CA THR A 2 -33.29 9.29 10.75
C THR A 2 -31.97 10.05 10.89
N ASP A 3 -31.06 9.88 9.93
CA ASP A 3 -29.75 10.55 9.93
C ASP A 3 -29.86 12.08 9.99
N ARG A 4 -30.97 12.63 9.46
CA ARG A 4 -31.29 14.07 9.56
C ARG A 4 -31.68 14.48 10.97
N ASP A 5 -32.40 13.64 11.71
CA ASP A 5 -32.81 13.94 13.09
C ASP A 5 -31.58 13.96 14.01
N LEU A 6 -30.63 13.05 13.78
CA LEU A 6 -29.36 13.00 14.51
C LEU A 6 -28.50 14.24 14.23
N MET A 7 -28.40 14.65 12.96
CA MET A 7 -27.67 15.86 12.57
C MET A 7 -28.28 17.13 13.18
N ALA A 8 -29.61 17.23 13.20
CA ALA A 8 -30.29 18.37 13.82
C ALA A 8 -30.06 18.40 15.34
N ALA A 9 -30.12 17.24 16.02
CA ALA A 9 -29.84 17.14 17.45
C ALA A 9 -28.37 17.51 17.78
N LEU A 10 -27.42 17.05 16.96
CA LEU A 10 -26.01 17.39 17.11
C LEU A 10 -25.75 18.88 16.88
N GLN A 11 -26.41 19.50 15.91
CA GLN A 11 -26.30 20.95 15.67
C GLN A 11 -26.87 21.77 16.82
N ALA A 12 -28.01 21.35 17.38
CA ALA A 12 -28.61 21.99 18.54
C ALA A 12 -27.72 21.90 19.78
N GLU A 13 -27.13 20.72 20.03
CA GLU A 13 -26.22 20.54 21.16
C GLU A 13 -24.91 21.32 20.97
N ASN A 14 -24.38 21.38 19.75
CA ASN A 14 -23.21 22.19 19.44
C ASN A 14 -23.47 23.67 19.70
N ALA A 15 -24.63 24.20 19.29
CA ALA A 15 -25.02 25.59 19.57
C ALA A 15 -25.13 25.87 21.08
N ARG A 16 -25.69 24.94 21.84
CA ARG A 16 -25.79 25.04 23.31
C ARG A 16 -24.41 25.07 23.97
N LEU A 17 -23.49 24.20 23.55
CA LEU A 17 -22.14 24.12 24.09
C LEU A 17 -21.33 25.38 23.76
N ILE A 18 -21.44 25.91 22.54
CA ILE A 18 -20.81 27.18 22.15
C ILE A 18 -21.31 28.31 23.05
N ALA A 19 -22.63 28.43 23.23
CA ALA A 19 -23.20 29.47 24.09
C ALA A 19 -22.72 29.35 25.55
N LEU A 20 -22.55 28.12 26.05
CA LEU A 20 -22.02 27.88 27.39
C LEU A 20 -20.55 28.30 27.50
N LEU A 21 -19.72 27.97 26.51
CA LEU A 21 -18.30 28.31 26.48
C LEU A 21 -18.11 29.83 26.39
N ASP A 22 -18.89 30.50 25.53
CA ASP A 22 -18.89 31.96 25.39
C ASP A 22 -19.32 32.66 26.69
N ALA A 23 -20.36 32.14 27.37
CA ALA A 23 -20.84 32.68 28.65
C ALA A 23 -19.80 32.57 29.79
N HIS A 24 -18.88 31.60 29.70
CA HIS A 24 -17.82 31.39 30.69
C HIS A 24 -16.47 31.97 30.24
N GLY A 25 -16.42 32.67 29.11
CA GLY A 25 -15.19 33.25 28.57
C GLY A 25 -14.11 32.21 28.24
N ILE A 26 -14.51 30.96 27.96
CA ILE A 26 -13.59 29.88 27.62
C ILE A 26 -13.29 29.95 26.12
N GLU A 27 -12.04 30.23 25.79
CA GLU A 27 -11.57 30.24 24.40
C GLU A 27 -11.62 28.83 23.81
N TRP A 28 -12.61 28.59 22.96
CA TRP A 28 -12.85 27.28 22.32
C TRP A 28 -12.45 27.24 20.85
N ARG A 29 -12.28 28.41 20.23
CA ARG A 29 -11.78 28.53 18.87
C ARG A 29 -10.26 28.46 18.91
N LEU A 30 -9.71 27.35 18.47
CA LEU A 30 -8.29 27.33 18.10
C LEU A 30 -8.08 28.43 17.03
N PRO A 31 -7.01 29.24 17.13
CA PRO A 31 -6.60 30.09 16.02
C PRO A 31 -6.58 29.22 14.76
N PRO A 32 -7.05 29.72 13.60
CA PRO A 32 -6.93 28.97 12.36
C PRO A 32 -5.46 28.62 12.22
N GLN A 33 -5.13 27.36 12.50
CA GLN A 33 -3.81 26.86 12.21
C GLN A 33 -3.74 26.98 10.70
N THR A 34 -2.92 27.92 10.24
CA THR A 34 -2.37 27.86 8.90
C THR A 34 -1.48 26.64 8.89
N VAL A 35 -2.12 25.47 8.85
CA VAL A 35 -1.47 24.29 8.35
C VAL A 35 -1.14 24.71 6.92
N ASN A 36 0.10 25.14 6.69
CA ASN A 36 0.75 24.97 5.41
C ASN A 36 0.79 23.46 5.19
N LEU A 37 -0.38 22.86 4.95
CA LEU A 37 -0.50 21.63 4.22
C LEU A 37 0.35 21.92 2.98
N PRO A 38 1.44 21.17 2.73
CA PRO A 38 2.14 21.30 1.47
C PRO A 38 1.04 21.26 0.42
N LYS A 39 0.89 22.37 -0.32
CA LYS A 39 -0.10 22.50 -1.39
C LYS A 39 -0.07 21.17 -2.09
N THR A 40 -1.18 20.43 -2.05
CA THR A 40 -1.33 19.18 -2.77
C THR A 40 -0.89 19.50 -4.17
N VAL A 41 0.33 19.11 -4.52
CA VAL A 41 0.84 19.23 -5.87
C VAL A 41 -0.16 18.40 -6.64
N GLY A 42 -1.04 19.07 -7.39
CA GLY A 42 -2.13 18.40 -8.06
C GLY A 42 -1.52 17.25 -8.85
N PHE A 43 -1.84 16.01 -8.47
CA PHE A 43 -1.58 14.82 -9.28
C PHE A 43 -2.30 14.90 -10.65
N SER A 44 -3.02 16.00 -10.90
CA SER A 44 -3.74 16.38 -12.11
C SER A 44 -2.88 16.98 -13.24
N ARG A 45 -1.54 16.89 -13.18
CA ARG A 45 -0.66 17.38 -14.28
C ARG A 45 0.01 16.32 -15.14
N MET A 46 -0.02 15.04 -14.73
CA MET A 46 0.65 13.98 -15.49
C MET A 46 -0.28 13.40 -16.55
N SER A 47 0.22 13.30 -17.77
CA SER A 47 -0.36 12.49 -18.83
C SER A 47 -0.41 11.01 -18.43
N THR A 48 -1.21 10.22 -19.15
CA THR A 48 -1.30 8.78 -18.95
C THR A 48 0.07 8.10 -19.05
N ASP A 49 0.86 8.45 -20.06
CA ASP A 49 2.18 7.86 -20.28
C ASP A 49 3.18 8.22 -19.19
N GLU A 50 3.10 9.45 -18.66
CA GLU A 50 3.93 9.87 -17.53
C GLU A 50 3.57 9.10 -16.26
N LYS A 51 2.28 8.80 -16.02
CA LYS A 51 1.84 7.99 -14.87
C LYS A 51 2.34 6.55 -14.98
N VAL A 52 2.22 5.93 -16.16
CA VAL A 52 2.74 4.58 -16.43
C VAL A 52 4.27 4.57 -16.25
N THR A 53 4.97 5.56 -16.80
CA THR A 53 6.42 5.71 -16.66
C THR A 53 6.84 5.87 -15.20
N LEU A 54 6.12 6.68 -14.43
CA LEU A 54 6.39 6.88 -13.00
C LEU A 54 6.18 5.59 -12.21
N PHE A 55 5.06 4.90 -12.43
CA PHE A 55 4.77 3.63 -11.76
C PHE A 55 5.86 2.60 -12.04
N ARG A 56 6.27 2.45 -13.30
CA ARG A 56 7.35 1.55 -13.71
C ARG A 56 8.69 1.94 -13.10
N LYS A 57 8.95 3.24 -12.91
CA LYS A 57 10.18 3.75 -12.27
C LYS A 57 10.20 3.51 -10.76
N LEU A 58 9.06 3.50 -10.08
CA LEU A 58 8.97 3.25 -8.64
C LEU A 58 8.96 1.75 -8.34
N PHE A 59 8.07 0.99 -8.98
CA PHE A 59 7.86 -0.44 -8.72
C PHE A 59 8.69 -1.31 -9.66
N ARG A 60 10.02 -1.16 -9.60
CA ARG A 60 10.95 -1.95 -10.40
C ARG A 60 11.16 -3.34 -9.80
N GLY A 61 10.43 -4.31 -10.32
CA GLY A 61 10.64 -5.73 -10.05
C GLY A 61 11.01 -6.50 -11.33
N ARG A 62 10.70 -7.80 -11.34
CA ARG A 62 10.79 -8.62 -12.54
C ARG A 62 9.89 -8.10 -13.65
N THR A 63 10.40 -8.11 -14.87
CA THR A 63 9.68 -7.68 -16.08
C THR A 63 9.30 -8.83 -17.00
N ASP A 64 9.85 -10.02 -16.77
CA ASP A 64 9.59 -11.23 -17.56
C ASP A 64 8.29 -11.95 -17.10
N VAL A 65 7.77 -11.60 -15.93
CA VAL A 65 6.51 -12.12 -15.38
C VAL A 65 5.92 -11.17 -14.36
N TYR A 66 4.59 -11.17 -14.23
CA TYR A 66 3.86 -10.45 -13.19
C TYR A 66 2.74 -11.32 -12.60
N PRO A 67 2.39 -11.15 -11.31
CA PRO A 67 1.25 -11.82 -10.71
C PRO A 67 -0.07 -11.13 -11.08
N VAL A 68 -1.06 -11.90 -11.50
CA VAL A 68 -2.44 -11.46 -11.75
C VAL A 68 -3.32 -11.87 -10.58
N ARG A 69 -4.14 -10.94 -10.08
CA ARG A 69 -5.14 -11.24 -9.05
C ARG A 69 -6.30 -12.02 -9.64
N TRP A 70 -6.75 -13.05 -8.92
CA TRP A 70 -7.98 -13.75 -9.21
C TRP A 70 -8.89 -13.75 -7.97
N GLU A 71 -10.19 -13.85 -8.21
CA GLU A 71 -11.20 -13.96 -7.17
C GLU A 71 -12.30 -14.93 -7.61
N SER A 72 -12.58 -15.91 -6.77
CA SER A 72 -13.61 -16.90 -7.00
C SER A 72 -14.96 -16.33 -6.56
N LYS A 73 -15.84 -16.08 -7.53
CA LYS A 73 -17.22 -15.61 -7.26
C LYS A 73 -18.01 -16.59 -6.37
N THR A 74 -17.71 -17.89 -6.44
CA THR A 74 -18.43 -18.94 -5.72
C THR A 74 -17.95 -19.11 -4.28
N THR A 75 -16.63 -19.00 -4.04
CA THR A 75 -16.04 -19.29 -2.71
C THR A 75 -15.58 -18.05 -1.96
N GLY A 76 -15.59 -16.87 -2.60
CA GLY A 76 -15.02 -15.63 -2.06
C GLY A 76 -13.49 -15.65 -1.89
N LYS A 77 -12.83 -16.77 -2.23
CA LYS A 77 -11.38 -16.88 -2.15
C LYS A 77 -10.73 -15.99 -3.22
N SER A 78 -9.64 -15.35 -2.85
CA SER A 78 -8.83 -14.58 -3.78
C SER A 78 -7.34 -14.90 -3.61
N GLY A 79 -6.56 -14.57 -4.61
CA GLY A 79 -5.12 -14.75 -4.58
C GLY A 79 -4.47 -14.20 -5.83
N TYR A 80 -3.20 -14.55 -6.01
CA TYR A 80 -2.42 -14.18 -7.18
C TYR A 80 -1.84 -15.41 -7.84
N THR A 81 -1.68 -15.35 -9.16
CA THR A 81 -1.02 -16.38 -9.96
C THR A 81 -0.15 -15.72 -11.02
N PRO A 82 1.00 -16.30 -11.41
CA PRO A 82 1.79 -15.77 -12.51
C PRO A 82 0.95 -15.64 -13.79
N ALA A 83 1.06 -14.51 -14.49
CA ALA A 83 0.48 -14.33 -15.81
C ALA A 83 1.05 -15.38 -16.78
N CYS A 84 0.18 -16.20 -17.37
CA CYS A 84 0.58 -17.34 -18.18
C CYS A 84 -0.31 -17.47 -19.42
N ALA A 85 0.28 -17.44 -20.61
CA ALA A 85 -0.44 -17.57 -21.88
C ALA A 85 -1.01 -18.99 -22.10
N ASN A 86 -0.48 -19.98 -21.39
CA ASN A 86 -0.99 -21.35 -21.39
C ASN A 86 -2.02 -21.61 -20.28
N GLU A 87 -2.43 -20.60 -19.50
CA GLU A 87 -3.39 -20.83 -18.41
C GLU A 87 -4.72 -21.40 -18.97
N TRP A 88 -5.22 -22.47 -18.33
CA TRP A 88 -6.45 -23.18 -18.73
C TRP A 88 -6.47 -23.79 -20.14
N ARG A 89 -5.35 -23.80 -20.86
CA ARG A 89 -5.25 -24.47 -22.17
C ARG A 89 -5.31 -26.00 -22.02
N ALA A 90 -6.38 -26.61 -22.52
CA ALA A 90 -6.57 -28.06 -22.46
C ALA A 90 -5.40 -28.82 -23.11
N GLY A 91 -4.93 -29.88 -22.46
CA GLY A 91 -3.79 -30.70 -22.91
C GLY A 91 -2.40 -30.08 -22.68
N VAL A 92 -2.30 -28.84 -22.20
CA VAL A 92 -1.03 -28.14 -21.90
C VAL A 92 -0.99 -27.70 -20.44
N CYS A 93 -2.03 -27.02 -19.99
CA CYS A 93 -2.18 -26.59 -18.60
C CYS A 93 -2.67 -27.75 -17.74
N GLU A 94 -2.02 -27.94 -16.60
CA GLU A 94 -2.39 -28.97 -15.64
C GLU A 94 -3.26 -28.41 -14.49
N LYS A 95 -3.73 -27.16 -14.58
CA LYS A 95 -4.73 -26.63 -13.63
C LYS A 95 -6.04 -27.43 -13.77
N PRO A 96 -6.75 -27.74 -12.66
CA PRO A 96 -6.46 -27.34 -11.28
C PRO A 96 -5.55 -28.30 -10.49
N ARG A 97 -5.00 -29.36 -11.11
CA ARG A 97 -4.21 -30.40 -10.42
C ARG A 97 -2.93 -29.84 -9.80
N ILE A 98 -2.28 -28.88 -10.46
CA ILE A 98 -1.08 -28.20 -9.97
C ILE A 98 -1.22 -26.67 -10.04
N LYS A 99 -0.42 -25.95 -9.24
CA LYS A 99 -0.35 -24.48 -9.30
C LYS A 99 0.48 -24.04 -10.50
N CYS A 100 0.17 -22.85 -11.03
CA CYS A 100 0.93 -22.32 -12.18
C CYS A 100 2.42 -22.11 -11.86
N GLY A 101 2.76 -21.78 -10.61
CA GLY A 101 4.14 -21.64 -10.15
C GLY A 101 4.96 -22.94 -10.20
N ASP A 102 4.28 -24.10 -10.19
CA ASP A 102 4.92 -25.42 -10.21
C ASP A 102 4.79 -26.10 -11.59
N CYS A 103 4.12 -25.45 -12.55
CA CYS A 103 3.85 -26.00 -13.88
C CYS A 103 5.04 -25.83 -14.82
N GLY A 104 5.54 -26.95 -15.39
CA GLY A 104 6.61 -26.96 -16.39
C GLY A 104 6.20 -26.45 -17.77
N ASN A 105 4.90 -26.48 -18.09
CA ASN A 105 4.35 -26.02 -19.37
C ASN A 105 3.94 -24.54 -19.35
N ARG A 106 4.36 -23.78 -18.35
CA ARG A 106 4.01 -22.36 -18.24
C ARG A 106 4.67 -21.55 -19.35
N LEU A 107 3.92 -20.62 -19.93
CA LEU A 107 4.41 -19.62 -20.86
C LEU A 107 4.18 -18.25 -20.23
N LEU A 108 5.18 -17.75 -19.51
CA LEU A 108 5.08 -16.52 -18.73
C LEU A 108 4.95 -15.30 -19.65
N ILE A 109 4.10 -14.35 -19.23
CA ILE A 109 3.83 -13.13 -19.99
C ILE A 109 4.65 -11.96 -19.39
N PRO A 110 5.47 -11.27 -20.19
CA PRO A 110 6.20 -10.09 -19.73
C PRO A 110 5.29 -8.92 -19.32
N LEU A 111 5.77 -8.12 -18.35
CA LEU A 111 5.09 -6.92 -17.88
C LEU A 111 5.27 -5.75 -18.88
N SER A 112 4.24 -5.52 -19.69
CA SER A 112 4.19 -4.42 -20.65
C SER A 112 3.56 -3.15 -20.06
N ASP A 113 3.75 -2.02 -20.76
CA ASP A 113 3.14 -0.75 -20.37
C ASP A 113 1.62 -0.77 -20.50
N ALA A 114 1.07 -1.56 -21.44
CA ALA A 114 -0.37 -1.80 -21.56
C ALA A 114 -0.93 -2.51 -20.31
N VAL A 115 -0.21 -3.49 -19.77
CA VAL A 115 -0.60 -4.18 -18.52
C VAL A 115 -0.61 -3.20 -17.34
N ILE A 116 0.42 -2.34 -17.24
CA ILE A 116 0.48 -1.31 -16.20
C ILE A 116 -0.66 -0.30 -16.37
N TYR A 117 -0.93 0.14 -17.59
CA TYR A 117 -2.04 1.02 -17.89
C TYR A 117 -3.38 0.42 -17.44
N ASP A 118 -3.69 -0.82 -17.85
CA ASP A 118 -4.93 -1.49 -17.47
C ASP A 118 -5.03 -1.67 -15.95
N HIS A 119 -3.90 -1.87 -15.27
CA HIS A 119 -3.86 -1.91 -13.82
C HIS A 119 -4.26 -0.58 -13.18
N LEU A 120 -3.63 0.52 -13.62
CA LEU A 120 -3.90 1.86 -13.10
C LEU A 120 -5.29 2.37 -13.47
N ALA A 121 -5.85 1.91 -14.60
CA ALA A 121 -7.20 2.22 -15.04
C ALA A 121 -8.28 1.36 -14.32
N GLY A 122 -7.87 0.38 -13.51
CA GLY A 122 -8.78 -0.52 -12.80
C GLY A 122 -9.38 -1.64 -13.67
N GLY A 123 -8.88 -1.83 -14.89
CA GLY A 123 -9.30 -2.93 -15.78
C GLY A 123 -8.82 -4.30 -15.30
N GLN A 124 -7.65 -4.36 -14.64
CA GLN A 124 -7.14 -5.55 -13.97
C GLN A 124 -6.38 -5.21 -12.69
N THR A 125 -6.17 -6.18 -11.81
CA THR A 125 -5.26 -6.02 -10.66
C THR A 125 -4.07 -6.93 -10.85
N VAL A 126 -2.89 -6.33 -11.01
CA VAL A 126 -1.62 -7.05 -11.06
C VAL A 126 -0.76 -6.62 -9.88
N GLY A 127 0.16 -7.48 -9.48
CA GLY A 127 1.22 -7.11 -8.53
C GLY A 127 2.57 -7.02 -9.22
N VAL A 128 3.62 -7.01 -8.40
CA VAL A 128 5.01 -7.00 -8.84
C VAL A 128 5.78 -8.08 -8.09
N TYR A 129 6.71 -8.77 -8.75
CA TYR A 129 7.70 -9.60 -8.07
C TYR A 129 8.94 -8.75 -7.79
N PRO A 130 9.16 -8.30 -6.52
CA PRO A 130 10.19 -7.30 -6.20
C PRO A 130 11.62 -7.85 -6.23
N LEU A 131 11.78 -9.16 -6.04
CA LEU A 131 13.08 -9.82 -6.01
C LEU A 131 13.53 -10.15 -7.43
N LEU A 132 14.70 -9.66 -7.81
CA LEU A 132 15.35 -9.95 -9.07
C LEU A 132 16.15 -11.25 -9.00
N GLU A 133 16.61 -11.76 -10.15
CA GLU A 133 17.34 -13.04 -10.23
C GLU A 133 18.70 -13.03 -9.53
N ASP A 134 19.26 -11.84 -9.31
CA ASP A 134 20.53 -11.60 -8.62
C ASP A 134 20.36 -11.35 -7.10
N ASP A 135 19.20 -11.73 -6.53
CA ASP A 135 18.81 -11.49 -5.13
C ASP A 135 18.85 -10.00 -4.71
N THR A 136 18.69 -9.09 -5.68
CA THR A 136 18.55 -7.64 -5.44
C THR A 136 17.11 -7.15 -5.57
N CYS A 137 16.84 -5.96 -5.07
CA CYS A 137 15.57 -5.25 -5.24
C CYS A 137 15.77 -3.74 -5.38
N HIS A 138 14.71 -3.05 -5.80
CA HIS A 138 14.68 -1.59 -5.94
C HIS A 138 13.81 -0.88 -4.91
N PHE A 139 13.08 -1.63 -4.10
CA PHE A 139 12.29 -1.08 -3.02
C PHE A 139 12.14 -2.11 -1.90
N LEU A 140 11.92 -1.59 -0.71
CA LEU A 140 11.42 -2.31 0.42
C LEU A 140 9.99 -1.86 0.63
N ALA A 141 9.11 -2.78 1.01
CA ALA A 141 7.89 -2.34 1.63
C ALA A 141 7.52 -3.18 2.85
N VAL A 142 6.85 -2.49 3.76
CA VAL A 142 6.49 -2.97 5.08
C VAL A 142 4.97 -3.01 5.13
N ASP A 143 4.44 -4.20 5.33
CA ASP A 143 3.01 -4.45 5.50
C ASP A 143 2.66 -4.22 6.97
N LEU A 144 1.73 -3.30 7.19
CA LEU A 144 1.22 -2.93 8.50
C LEU A 144 -0.25 -3.33 8.50
N ASP A 145 -0.51 -4.54 8.95
CA ASP A 145 -1.83 -5.09 9.18
C ASP A 145 -2.16 -5.07 10.69
N GLU A 146 -3.36 -5.55 11.06
CA GLU A 146 -3.86 -5.66 12.44
C GLU A 146 -4.59 -4.42 13.02
N ALA A 147 -5.08 -4.55 14.26
CA ALA A 147 -6.05 -3.63 14.87
C ALA A 147 -5.53 -2.19 14.97
N GLU A 148 -4.23 -2.02 15.27
CA GLU A 148 -3.58 -0.74 15.53
C GLU A 148 -2.73 -0.25 14.35
N TRP A 149 -2.96 -0.76 13.13
CA TRP A 149 -2.15 -0.46 11.94
C TRP A 149 -1.95 1.03 11.67
N ARG A 150 -2.92 1.87 12.08
CA ARG A 150 -2.85 3.33 11.92
C ARG A 150 -1.79 3.94 12.82
N ASP A 151 -1.73 3.51 14.07
CA ASP A 151 -0.74 3.96 15.04
C ASP A 151 0.64 3.41 14.69
N ASP A 152 0.72 2.13 14.29
CA ASP A 152 1.96 1.52 13.81
C ASP A 152 2.51 2.23 12.57
N ALA A 153 1.64 2.56 11.60
CA ALA A 153 2.03 3.33 10.41
C ALA A 153 2.54 4.72 10.76
N ARG A 154 1.86 5.45 11.65
CA ARG A 154 2.33 6.76 12.11
C ARG A 154 3.68 6.64 12.82
N ALA A 155 3.83 5.65 13.69
CA ALA A 155 5.05 5.44 14.45
C ALA A 155 6.23 5.05 13.55
N PHE A 156 6.00 4.21 12.55
CA PHE A 156 6.98 3.81 11.55
C PHE A 156 7.41 4.98 10.66
N VAL A 157 6.47 5.79 10.16
CA VAL A 157 6.77 6.98 9.36
C VAL A 157 7.59 8.00 10.16
N LEU A 158 7.24 8.23 11.43
CA LEU A 158 8.01 9.11 12.30
C LEU A 158 9.43 8.60 12.52
N SER A 159 9.60 7.29 12.71
CA SER A 159 10.91 6.65 12.85
C SER A 159 11.75 6.80 11.57
N CYS A 160 11.13 6.64 10.40
CA CYS A 160 11.78 6.89 9.12
C CYS A 160 12.25 8.35 9.00
N HIS A 161 11.40 9.31 9.39
CA HIS A 161 11.74 10.73 9.36
C HIS A 161 12.93 11.07 10.29
N GLU A 162 12.95 10.55 11.51
CA GLU A 162 14.07 10.71 12.45
C GLU A 162 15.39 10.15 11.92
N LEU A 163 15.32 9.01 11.21
CA LEU A 163 16.47 8.34 10.61
C LEU A 163 16.85 8.91 9.24
N GLY A 164 16.13 9.91 8.72
CA GLY A 164 16.37 10.51 7.41
C GLY A 164 16.06 9.57 6.24
N VAL A 165 15.19 8.58 6.43
CA VAL A 165 14.78 7.61 5.40
C VAL A 165 13.48 8.07 4.73
N PRO A 166 13.46 8.36 3.42
CA PRO A 166 12.23 8.69 2.72
C PRO A 166 11.28 7.48 2.66
N VAL A 167 10.03 7.71 3.03
CA VAL A 167 8.97 6.68 3.03
C VAL A 167 7.68 7.24 2.46
N ALA A 168 6.99 6.44 1.64
CA ALA A 168 5.64 6.72 1.14
C ALA A 168 4.64 5.76 1.79
N LEU A 169 3.48 6.26 2.20
CA LEU A 169 2.46 5.45 2.85
C LEU A 169 1.24 5.28 1.92
N GLU A 170 0.74 4.06 1.82
CA GLU A 170 -0.45 3.69 1.05
C GLU A 170 -1.42 2.94 1.96
N ILE A 171 -2.72 3.27 1.94
CA ILE A 171 -3.73 2.45 2.63
C ILE A 171 -4.04 1.23 1.74
N SER A 172 -4.00 0.05 2.34
CA SER A 172 -4.30 -1.21 1.64
C SER A 172 -5.71 -1.19 1.03
N ARG A 173 -5.93 -1.98 -0.02
CA ARG A 173 -7.24 -2.09 -0.68
C ARG A 173 -8.38 -2.50 0.27
N SER A 174 -8.09 -3.30 1.30
CA SER A 174 -9.12 -3.70 2.29
C SER A 174 -9.52 -2.55 3.21
N GLY A 175 -8.71 -1.48 3.29
CA GLY A 175 -8.85 -0.40 4.27
C GLY A 175 -8.50 -0.82 5.70
N GLN A 176 -7.94 -2.02 5.89
CA GLN A 176 -7.64 -2.63 7.19
C GLN A 176 -6.14 -2.77 7.45
N GLY A 177 -5.34 -1.93 6.79
CA GLY A 177 -3.89 -1.96 6.87
C GLY A 177 -3.29 -0.91 5.96
N ALA A 178 -1.97 -0.76 6.00
CA ALA A 178 -1.22 0.13 5.14
C ALA A 178 0.10 -0.51 4.71
N HIS A 179 0.61 -0.05 3.57
CA HIS A 179 1.96 -0.36 3.12
C HIS A 179 2.84 0.87 3.24
N ALA A 180 3.99 0.73 3.87
CA ALA A 180 5.05 1.73 3.87
C ALA A 180 6.12 1.34 2.84
N TRP A 181 6.34 2.20 1.85
CA TRP A 181 7.23 1.99 0.71
C TRP A 181 8.51 2.81 0.85
N ILE A 182 9.66 2.16 0.71
CA ILE A 182 10.98 2.79 0.66
C ILE A 182 11.60 2.43 -0.69
N PHE A 183 11.88 3.43 -1.53
CA PHE A 183 12.43 3.25 -2.86
C PHE A 183 13.93 3.56 -2.89
N PHE A 184 14.73 2.67 -3.48
CA PHE A 184 16.17 2.83 -3.61
C PHE A 184 16.53 3.43 -4.97
N SER A 185 17.50 4.35 -5.00
CA SER A 185 18.00 4.97 -6.23
C SER A 185 18.76 3.99 -7.13
N ALA A 186 19.34 2.94 -6.55
CA ALA A 186 20.04 1.86 -7.21
C ALA A 186 19.55 0.50 -6.69
N LYS A 187 19.91 -0.59 -7.37
CA LYS A 187 19.69 -1.95 -6.87
C LYS A 187 20.42 -2.12 -5.54
N VAL A 188 19.75 -2.73 -4.57
CA VAL A 188 20.34 -3.12 -3.29
C VAL A 188 20.14 -4.60 -3.05
N SER A 189 21.00 -5.24 -2.27
CA SER A 189 20.77 -6.64 -1.89
C SER A 189 19.46 -6.75 -1.10
N ALA A 190 18.65 -7.77 -1.38
CA ALA A 190 17.40 -7.99 -0.64
C ALA A 190 17.69 -8.20 0.86
N ARG A 191 18.86 -8.76 1.18
CA ARG A 191 19.34 -8.89 2.57
C ARG A 191 19.48 -7.54 3.27
N ASP A 192 20.13 -6.57 2.62
CA ASP A 192 20.38 -5.26 3.25
C ASP A 192 19.10 -4.43 3.30
N ALA A 193 18.23 -4.52 2.27
CA ALA A 193 16.89 -3.95 2.32
C ALA A 193 16.09 -4.47 3.53
N ARG A 194 16.09 -5.79 3.77
CA ARG A 194 15.43 -6.38 4.95
C ARG A 194 16.05 -5.90 6.26
N ARG A 195 17.39 -5.83 6.34
CA ARG A 195 18.09 -5.32 7.53
C ARG A 195 17.73 -3.88 7.85
N LEU A 196 17.62 -3.03 6.83
CA LEU A 196 17.13 -1.67 6.98
C LEU A 196 15.71 -1.67 7.57
N GLY A 197 14.79 -2.45 7.00
CA GLY A 197 13.42 -2.58 7.51
C GLY A 197 13.37 -3.03 8.96
N THR A 198 14.11 -4.08 9.31
CA THR A 198 14.22 -4.58 10.69
C THR A 198 14.81 -3.54 11.64
N ALA A 199 15.83 -2.78 11.21
CA ALA A 199 16.44 -1.73 12.03
C ALA A 199 15.45 -0.59 12.32
N ILE A 200 14.68 -0.15 11.32
CA ILE A 200 13.65 0.88 11.49
C ILE A 200 12.56 0.37 12.44
N ILE A 201 12.06 -0.86 12.22
CA ILE A 201 11.10 -1.51 13.11
C ILE A 201 11.61 -1.53 14.56
N SER A 202 12.87 -1.93 14.76
CA SER A 202 13.47 -2.01 16.10
C SER A 202 13.55 -0.63 16.76
N HIS A 203 13.89 0.41 15.99
CA HIS A 203 13.88 1.81 16.45
C HIS A 203 12.46 2.28 16.79
N THR A 204 11.46 1.91 15.98
CA THR A 204 10.06 2.22 16.26
C THR A 204 9.62 1.61 17.59
N CYS A 205 9.85 0.31 17.80
CA CYS A 205 9.45 -0.39 19.03
C CYS A 205 10.18 0.14 20.28
N SER A 206 11.46 0.50 20.17
CA SER A 206 12.21 1.06 21.31
C SER A 206 11.66 2.43 21.72
N ARG A 207 11.14 3.20 20.77
CA ARG A 207 10.52 4.51 20.98
C ARG A 207 9.11 4.40 21.56
N THR A 208 8.31 3.41 21.17
CA THR A 208 6.88 3.34 21.50
C THR A 208 6.51 2.55 22.76
N ARG A 209 7.43 1.82 23.43
CA ARG A 209 7.12 0.97 24.61
C ARG A 209 5.91 0.01 24.42
N GLN A 210 5.52 -0.33 23.19
CA GLN A 210 4.49 -1.34 22.89
C GLN A 210 4.74 -2.02 21.53
N GLY A 211 4.59 -3.34 21.52
CA GLY A 211 4.10 -4.16 20.38
C GLY A 211 5.02 -4.39 19.19
N ALA A 212 5.00 -5.59 18.61
CA ALA A 212 5.93 -6.03 17.57
C ALA A 212 5.45 -5.69 16.15
N VAL A 213 6.26 -4.96 15.38
CA VAL A 213 6.05 -4.79 13.93
C VAL A 213 6.68 -5.99 13.20
N ARG A 214 5.93 -6.68 12.34
CA ARG A 214 6.43 -7.81 11.54
C ARG A 214 6.80 -7.38 10.13
N LEU A 215 7.90 -7.93 9.62
CA LEU A 215 8.28 -7.84 8.22
C LEU A 215 7.62 -9.02 7.48
N VAL A 216 6.64 -8.77 6.61
CA VAL A 216 6.00 -9.82 5.83
C VAL A 216 6.66 -9.95 4.45
N GLU A 217 7.18 -11.14 4.13
CA GLU A 217 7.79 -11.47 2.83
C GLU A 217 6.77 -11.93 1.76
N ARG A 218 5.49 -11.55 1.88
CA ARG A 218 4.42 -12.05 1.00
C ARG A 218 3.36 -11.00 0.69
N TRP A 219 3.52 -10.35 -0.46
CA TRP A 219 2.57 -9.40 -1.04
C TRP A 219 1.18 -10.03 -1.28
N ARG A 220 0.13 -9.44 -0.71
CA ARG A 220 -1.31 -9.67 -0.97
C ARG A 220 -1.92 -8.53 -1.81
#